data_AF-A0A925DRS2-F1
#
_entry.id   AF-A0A925DRS2-F1
#
_cell.length_a   1.000
_cell.length_b   1.000
_cell.length_c   1.000
_cell.angle_alpha   90.00
_cell.angle_beta   90.00
_cell.angle_gamma   90.00
#
_symmetry.space_group_name_H-M   'P 1'
#
loop_
_entity.id
_entity.type
_entity.pdbx_description
1 polymer ?
#
loop_
_entity_poly.entity_id
_entity_poly.type
_entity_poly.pdbx_seq_one_letter_code
_entity_poly.pdbx_strand_id
1 'polypeptide(L)'
;MNKVEHVFFDLDRTLWDFETNSRRVIADLFSENNLESRCAVAFCNFIETFEEINDTLWAKLRAGEITKEQLRTSRFYNCMKVYNYHDLELGFKMEEEYVQRSPYQKTLFPGVIELLTELKKNNF
;
A
#
# COMPACT_ATOMS: atom_id res chain seq x y z
N MET A 1 13.78 37.40 11.83
CA MET A 1 13.25 36.26 11.04
C MET A 1 13.74 34.98 11.69
N ASN A 2 12.86 34.01 11.88
CA ASN A 2 13.26 32.69 12.38
C ASN A 2 13.92 31.92 11.24
N LYS A 3 15.15 31.45 11.46
CA LYS A 3 15.87 30.60 10.52
C LYS A 3 15.35 29.16 10.69
N VAL A 4 14.90 28.54 9.60
CA VAL A 4 14.60 27.11 9.61
C VAL A 4 15.93 26.37 9.66
N GLU A 5 16.06 25.40 10.57
CA GLU A 5 17.28 24.58 10.73
C GLU A 5 17.06 23.13 10.32
N HIS A 6 15.81 22.65 10.39
CA HIS A 6 15.46 21.26 10.12
C HIS A 6 14.14 21.19 9.33
N VAL A 7 14.09 20.26 8.37
CA VAL A 7 12.88 19.90 7.64
C VAL A 7 12.60 18.42 7.88
N PHE A 8 11.43 18.11 8.42
CA PHE A 8 10.97 16.74 8.61
C PHE A 8 9.97 16.41 7.52
N PHE A 9 10.21 15.32 6.79
CA PHE A 9 9.32 14.80 5.78
C PHE A 9 8.61 13.56 6.28
N ASP A 10 7.31 13.49 6.03
CA ASP A 10 6.64 12.21 5.91
C ASP A 10 7.09 11.50 4.62
N LEU A 11 6.98 10.18 4.55
CA LEU A 11 7.40 9.39 3.40
C LEU A 11 6.22 9.13 2.46
N ASP A 12 5.24 8.37 2.94
CA ASP A 12 4.11 7.91 2.16
C ASP A 12 3.21 9.08 1.78
N ARG A 13 2.76 9.13 0.52
CA ARG A 13 1.91 10.21 -0.01
C ARG A 13 2.53 11.61 0.12
N THR A 14 3.85 11.69 0.34
CA THR A 14 4.62 12.95 0.43
C THR A 14 5.83 12.91 -0.50
N LEU A 15 6.78 12.00 -0.24
CA LEU A 15 7.94 11.78 -1.10
C LEU A 15 7.74 10.54 -1.99
N TRP A 16 7.19 9.48 -1.40
CA TRP A 16 6.99 8.19 -2.02
C TRP A 16 5.54 8.03 -2.47
N ASP A 17 5.35 7.72 -3.75
CA ASP A 17 4.01 7.56 -4.35
C ASP A 17 3.41 6.23 -3.90
N PHE A 18 2.75 6.27 -2.74
CA PHE A 18 2.24 5.09 -2.07
C PHE A 18 1.22 4.35 -2.93
N GLU A 19 0.28 5.07 -3.54
CA GLU A 19 -0.79 4.53 -4.34
C GLU A 19 -0.23 3.79 -5.57
N THR A 20 0.65 4.44 -6.35
CA THR A 20 1.23 3.78 -7.53
C THR A 20 2.05 2.56 -7.15
N ASN A 21 2.85 2.65 -6.09
CA ASN A 21 3.70 1.55 -5.65
C ASN A 21 2.89 0.38 -5.07
N SER A 22 1.87 0.67 -4.25
CA SER A 22 0.96 -0.34 -3.69
C SER A 22 0.21 -1.09 -4.80
N ARG A 23 -0.38 -0.34 -5.74
CA ARG A 23 -1.12 -0.91 -6.89
C ARG A 23 -0.26 -1.85 -7.73
N ARG A 24 1.02 -1.52 -7.94
CA ARG A 24 1.95 -2.39 -8.68
C ARG A 24 2.13 -3.74 -7.99
N VAL A 25 2.40 -3.74 -6.69
CA VAL A 25 2.57 -4.99 -5.94
C VAL A 25 1.28 -5.81 -5.96
N ILE A 26 0.12 -5.17 -5.80
CA ILE A 26 -1.17 -5.85 -5.83
C ILE A 26 -1.45 -6.42 -7.23
N ALA A 27 -1.09 -5.71 -8.31
CA ALA A 27 -1.22 -6.20 -9.68
C ALA A 27 -0.37 -7.46 -9.92
N ASP A 28 0.89 -7.45 -9.46
CA ASP A 28 1.78 -8.60 -9.56
C ASP A 28 1.18 -9.80 -8.80
N LEU A 29 0.79 -9.61 -7.54
CA LEU A 29 0.18 -10.66 -6.72
C LEU A 29 -1.14 -11.18 -7.31
N PHE A 30 -1.96 -10.29 -7.88
CA PHE A 30 -3.22 -10.65 -8.51
C PHE A 30 -3.00 -11.57 -9.72
N SER A 31 -2.03 -11.22 -10.57
CA SER A 31 -1.66 -12.00 -11.75
C SER A 31 -1.02 -13.34 -11.37
N GLU A 32 -0.01 -13.32 -10.50
CA GLU A 32 0.74 -14.52 -10.07
C GLU A 32 -0.15 -15.58 -9.42
N ASN A 33 -1.19 -15.15 -8.71
CA ASN A 33 -2.13 -16.05 -8.04
C ASN A 33 -3.39 -16.37 -8.87
N ASN A 34 -3.45 -15.94 -10.14
CA ASN A 34 -4.56 -16.15 -11.07
C ASN A 34 -5.93 -15.70 -10.49
N LEU A 35 -5.93 -14.57 -9.78
CA LEU A 35 -7.13 -14.10 -9.09
C LEU A 35 -8.25 -13.68 -10.05
N GLU A 36 -7.95 -13.29 -11.28
CA GLU A 36 -8.96 -13.01 -12.29
C GLU A 36 -9.91 -14.20 -12.50
N SER A 37 -9.34 -15.40 -12.62
CA SER A 37 -10.11 -16.63 -12.78
C SER A 37 -10.72 -17.10 -11.46
N ARG A 38 -9.94 -17.09 -10.36
CA ARG A 38 -10.39 -17.61 -9.05
C ARG A 38 -11.51 -16.78 -8.41
N CYS A 39 -11.43 -15.46 -8.55
CA CYS A 39 -12.41 -14.53 -8.02
C CYS A 39 -13.42 -14.07 -9.08
N ALA A 40 -13.28 -14.49 -10.34
CA ALA A 40 -14.13 -14.07 -11.46
C ALA A 40 -14.31 -12.54 -11.55
N VAL A 41 -13.20 -11.80 -11.42
CA VAL A 41 -13.19 -10.33 -11.34
C VAL A 41 -12.01 -9.75 -12.10
N ALA A 42 -12.22 -8.64 -12.82
CA ALA A 42 -11.12 -7.90 -13.44
C ALA A 42 -10.29 -7.15 -12.39
N PHE A 43 -8.99 -6.97 -12.65
CA PHE A 43 -8.08 -6.28 -11.73
C PHE A 43 -8.58 -4.90 -11.29
N CYS A 44 -9.19 -4.12 -12.20
CA CYS A 44 -9.71 -2.77 -11.89
C CYS A 44 -10.72 -2.76 -10.75
N ASN A 45 -11.61 -3.76 -10.68
CA ASN A 45 -12.61 -3.84 -9.62
C ASN A 45 -11.98 -4.39 -8.33
N PHE A 46 -11.05 -5.35 -8.47
CA PHE A 46 -10.35 -5.93 -7.34
C PHE A 46 -9.52 -4.87 -6.59
N ILE A 47 -8.81 -4.02 -7.31
CA ILE A 47 -7.98 -2.97 -6.69
C ILE A 47 -8.83 -1.92 -5.98
N GLU A 48 -9.95 -1.50 -6.57
CA GLU A 48 -10.91 -0.58 -5.92
C GLU A 48 -11.43 -1.18 -4.60
N THR A 49 -11.87 -2.45 -4.64
CA THR A 49 -12.35 -3.16 -3.44
C THR A 49 -11.24 -3.31 -2.38
N PHE A 50 -10.02 -3.62 -2.82
CA PHE A 50 -8.88 -3.70 -1.90
C PHE A 50 -8.60 -2.36 -1.22
N GLU A 51 -8.62 -1.26 -1.96
CA GLU A 51 -8.37 0.10 -1.44
C GLU A 51 -9.42 0.50 -0.41
N GLU A 52 -10.71 0.26 -0.68
CA GLU A 52 -11.79 0.52 0.27
C GLU A 52 -11.63 -0.26 1.59
N ILE A 53 -11.29 -1.55 1.48
CA ILE A 53 -11.05 -2.42 2.64
C ILE A 53 -9.81 -1.96 3.40
N ASN A 54 -8.72 -1.64 2.70
CA ASN A 54 -7.48 -1.18 3.30
C ASN A 54 -7.71 0.13 4.06
N ASP A 55 -8.39 1.11 3.47
CA ASP A 55 -8.70 2.39 4.11
C ASP A 55 -9.58 2.21 5.35
N THR A 56 -10.57 1.33 5.27
CA THR A 56 -11.41 0.96 6.42
C THR A 56 -10.58 0.36 7.56
N LEU A 57 -9.69 -0.59 7.25
CA LEU A 57 -8.84 -1.22 8.27
C LEU A 57 -7.85 -0.21 8.87
N TRP A 58 -7.30 0.70 8.08
CA TRP A 58 -6.46 1.78 8.59
C TRP A 58 -7.23 2.74 9.51
N ALA A 59 -8.50 3.04 9.20
CA ALA A 59 -9.34 3.83 10.09
C ALA A 59 -9.55 3.13 11.43
N LYS A 60 -9.85 1.82 11.42
CA LYS A 60 -9.98 1.01 12.63
C LYS A 60 -8.69 0.95 13.45
N LEU A 61 -7.55 0.82 12.78
CA LEU A 61 -6.25 0.84 13.44
C LEU A 61 -5.98 2.19 14.13
N ARG A 62 -6.30 3.31 13.47
CA ARG A 62 -6.17 4.65 14.07
C ARG A 62 -7.11 4.85 15.26
N ALA A 63 -8.28 4.23 15.22
CA ALA A 63 -9.23 4.21 16.33
C ALA A 63 -8.82 3.25 17.48
N GLY A 64 -7.78 2.44 17.31
CA GLY A 64 -7.35 1.44 18.29
C GLY A 64 -8.24 0.20 18.36
N GLU A 65 -9.14 0.01 17.39
CA GLU A 65 -10.09 -1.11 17.35
C GLU A 65 -9.46 -2.42 16.89
N ILE A 66 -8.40 -2.33 16.10
CA ILE A 66 -7.64 -3.49 15.62
C ILE A 66 -6.14 -3.26 15.82
N THR A 67 -5.38 -4.35 15.86
CA THR A 67 -3.92 -4.32 15.89
C THR A 67 -3.33 -4.21 14.48
N LYS A 68 -2.04 -3.84 14.40
CA LYS A 68 -1.29 -3.89 13.13
C LYS A 68 -1.25 -5.30 12.54
N GLU A 69 -1.20 -6.33 13.38
CA GLU A 69 -1.24 -7.72 12.95
C GLU A 69 -2.59 -8.05 12.30
N GLN A 70 -3.70 -7.67 12.94
CA GLN A 70 -5.03 -7.85 12.37
C GLN A 70 -5.21 -7.11 11.05
N LEU A 71 -4.69 -5.89 10.91
CA LEU A 71 -4.67 -5.18 9.63
C LEU A 71 -3.93 -5.99 8.55
N ARG A 72 -2.74 -6.49 8.90
CA ARG A 72 -1.84 -7.24 7.99
C ARG A 72 -2.30 -8.65 7.69
N THR A 73 -3.31 -9.19 8.36
CA THR A 73 -3.81 -10.54 8.08
C THR A 73 -5.16 -10.51 7.37
N SER A 74 -5.74 -9.33 7.15
CA SER A 74 -7.15 -9.21 6.77
C SER A 74 -7.41 -8.63 5.38
N ARG A 75 -6.52 -7.86 4.76
CA ARG A 75 -6.84 -7.08 3.53
C ARG A 75 -7.12 -8.00 2.35
N PHE A 76 -6.18 -8.88 2.01
CA PHE A 76 -6.34 -9.76 0.84
C PHE A 76 -7.46 -10.77 1.04
N TYR A 77 -7.54 -11.38 2.23
CA TYR A 77 -8.62 -12.31 2.54
C TYR A 77 -9.99 -11.64 2.47
N ASN A 78 -10.16 -10.45 3.07
CA ASN A 78 -11.43 -9.73 3.01
C ASN A 78 -11.78 -9.30 1.58
N CYS A 79 -10.79 -8.90 0.77
CA CYS A 79 -11.03 -8.54 -0.63
C CYS A 79 -11.50 -9.75 -1.46
N MET A 80 -10.80 -10.88 -1.38
CA MET A 80 -11.20 -12.12 -2.07
C MET A 80 -12.58 -12.60 -1.62
N LYS A 81 -12.89 -12.46 -0.33
CA LYS A 81 -14.19 -12.81 0.25
C LYS A 81 -15.35 -12.02 -0.35
N VAL A 82 -15.16 -10.76 -0.78
CA VAL A 82 -16.20 -9.98 -1.49
C VAL A 82 -16.60 -10.68 -2.80
N TYR A 83 -15.67 -11.38 -3.42
CA TYR A 83 -15.88 -12.13 -4.67
C TYR A 83 -16.19 -13.61 -4.46
N ASN A 84 -16.67 -14.00 -3.27
CA ASN A 84 -16.99 -15.37 -2.88
C ASN A 84 -15.81 -16.36 -2.97
N TYR A 85 -14.57 -15.87 -3.01
CA TYR A 85 -13.38 -16.71 -2.93
C TYR A 85 -12.84 -16.74 -1.50
N HIS A 86 -13.00 -17.88 -0.83
CA HIS A 86 -12.68 -18.06 0.58
C HIS A 86 -11.42 -18.91 0.77
N ASP A 87 -10.27 -18.25 0.66
CA ASP A 87 -8.97 -18.90 0.82
C ASP A 87 -8.10 -18.10 1.80
N LEU A 88 -8.15 -18.50 3.07
CA LEU A 88 -7.46 -17.81 4.15
C LEU A 88 -5.94 -17.97 4.04
N GLU A 89 -5.48 -19.15 3.62
CA GLU A 89 -4.06 -19.45 3.47
C GLU A 89 -3.45 -18.60 2.35
N LEU A 90 -4.12 -18.50 1.20
CA LEU A 90 -3.70 -17.60 0.14
C LEU A 90 -3.73 -16.14 0.59
N GLY A 91 -4.76 -15.73 1.33
CA GLY A 91 -4.86 -14.37 1.87
C GLY A 91 -3.65 -14.01 2.73
N PHE A 92 -3.25 -14.88 3.65
CA PHE A 92 -2.06 -14.68 4.49
C PHE A 92 -0.76 -14.67 3.68
N LYS A 93 -0.62 -15.59 2.73
CA LYS A 93 0.55 -15.62 1.84
C LYS A 93 0.70 -14.31 1.06
N MET A 94 -0.40 -13.80 0.49
CA MET A 94 -0.39 -12.55 -0.25
C MET A 94 -0.06 -11.34 0.64
N GLU A 95 -0.52 -11.32 1.89
CA GLU A 95 -0.17 -10.27 2.84
C GLU A 95 1.34 -10.23 3.14
N GLU A 96 1.93 -11.40 3.40
CA GLU A 96 3.37 -11.51 3.64
C GLU A 96 4.16 -11.02 2.43
N GLU A 97 3.83 -11.52 1.24
CA GLU A 97 4.49 -11.10 0.01
C GLU A 97 4.28 -9.61 -0.28
N TYR A 98 3.08 -9.06 -0.04
CA TYR A 98 2.82 -7.64 -0.20
C TYR A 98 3.71 -6.79 0.70
N VAL A 99 3.84 -7.16 1.97
CA VAL A 99 4.71 -6.45 2.94
C VAL A 99 6.18 -6.58 2.56
N GLN A 100 6.63 -7.73 2.06
CA GLN A 100 8.01 -7.93 1.64
C GLN A 100 8.36 -7.17 0.34
N ARG A 101 7.43 -7.09 -0.61
CA ARG A 101 7.66 -6.46 -1.92
C ARG A 101 7.48 -4.95 -1.91
N SER A 102 6.58 -4.42 -1.08
CA SER A 102 6.24 -2.98 -1.04
C SER A 102 7.47 -2.05 -0.89
N PRO A 103 8.43 -2.31 0.02
CA PRO A 103 9.59 -1.42 0.21
C PRO A 103 10.53 -1.31 -0.99
N TYR A 104 10.47 -2.24 -1.95
CA TYR A 104 11.35 -2.25 -3.12
C TYR A 104 10.79 -1.44 -4.29
N GLN A 105 9.55 -0.94 -4.19
CA GLN A 105 8.98 -0.06 -5.19
C GLN A 105 9.59 1.35 -5.10
N LYS A 106 9.80 1.98 -6.25
CA LYS A 106 10.67 3.17 -6.38
C LYS A 106 9.98 4.41 -6.92
N THR A 107 8.66 4.37 -7.13
CA THR A 107 7.95 5.55 -7.66
C THR A 107 7.95 6.64 -6.60
N LEU A 108 8.37 7.83 -7.00
CA LEU A 108 8.33 9.05 -6.19
C LEU A 108 7.40 10.04 -6.88
N PHE A 109 6.86 11.00 -6.14
CA PHE A 109 6.17 12.11 -6.77
C PHE A 109 7.11 12.91 -7.68
N PRO A 110 6.59 13.51 -8.77
CA PRO A 110 7.38 14.37 -9.63
C PRO A 110 8.09 15.47 -8.85
N GLY A 111 9.38 15.71 -9.15
CA GLY A 111 10.17 16.76 -8.50
C GLY A 111 10.75 16.41 -7.12
N VAL A 112 10.41 15.26 -6.52
CA VAL A 112 10.94 14.88 -5.20
C VAL A 112 12.47 14.83 -5.17
N ILE A 113 13.10 14.21 -6.17
CA ILE A 113 14.56 14.12 -6.23
C ILE A 113 15.20 15.50 -6.40
N GLU A 114 14.61 16.37 -7.22
CA GLU A 114 15.08 17.73 -7.43
C GLU A 114 14.98 18.55 -6.14
N LEU A 115 13.82 18.53 -5.48
CA LEU A 115 13.57 19.20 -4.21
C LEU A 115 14.56 18.75 -3.13
N LEU A 116 14.73 17.45 -2.92
CA LEU A 116 15.64 16.93 -1.89
C LEU A 116 17.10 17.26 -2.21
N THR A 117 17.47 17.26 -3.50
CA THR A 117 18.81 17.70 -3.93
C THR A 117 19.04 19.17 -3.63
N GLU A 118 18.04 20.01 -3.87
CA GLU A 118 18.14 21.46 -3.64
C GLU A 118 18.17 21.81 -2.15
N LEU A 119 17.34 21.16 -1.33
CA LEU A 119 17.36 21.34 0.13
C LEU A 119 18.73 20.98 0.71
N LYS A 120 19.29 19.83 0.29
CA LYS A 120 20.62 19.40 0.71
C LYS A 120 21.72 20.40 0.34
N LYS A 121 21.67 21.00 -0.86
CA LYS A 121 22.63 22.04 -1.28
C LYS A 121 22.55 23.30 -0.39
N ASN A 122 21.35 23.61 0.09
CA ASN A 122 21.09 24.76 0.95
C ASN A 122 21.31 24.46 2.45
N ASN A 123 21.95 23.33 2.78
CA ASN A 123 22.22 22.85 4.14
C ASN A 123 20.96 22.64 4.99
N PHE A 124 19.91 22.13 4.36
CA PHE A 124 18.76 21.52 5.03
C PHE A 124 18.85 19.99 5.00
#